data_AF-A0A7C6SYS2-F1
#
_entry.id   AF-A0A7C6SYS2-F1
#
_cell.length_a   1.000
_cell.length_b   1.000
_cell.length_c   1.000
_cell.angle_alpha   90.00
_cell.angle_beta   90.00
_cell.angle_gamma   90.00
#
_symmetry.space_group_name_H-M   'P 1'
#
loop_
_entity.id
_entity.type
_entity.pdbx_description
1 polymer ?
#
loop_
_entity_poly.entity_id
_entity_poly.type
_entity_poly.pdbx_seq_one_letter_code
_entity_poly.pdbx_strand_id
1 'polypeptide(L)'
;MDHSMAVKAALDFIENRVTENIQPEHVAEVLGFSLSHSRAVFAKVIGKTISEYISGRKLSHAAYELISTGKWVSDIAMDYGFSSHDSFTRAFRRTFGEPPTRFRKQRRRVSGMMITQGIYGPAVKSKYEKVILMDPANKDRQSSSVLYGVPQVSYFSKEHECTPFPSALRACLGFMGQPTTYHYLMAVSGAAFRLIWNPHYWDGGNVDILGIKTDVTEPLRRAVDGVARNYTLLWKTECAGLLKGLPHNIKSARTGDKPAFVGLIRREIDAGRPVIGFGIIGPPEACIITGYRDSGETLLGWNFFQDMPEYSAGVGREPCGYFVREGWYEHPYTVAILALGELRNDAPDKDMLFDTLTYALDIMETQEVHGRAAGFAAYDAWADALLRESEFPKGAPLPMLMERLMCQADAV
;
A
#
# COMPACT_ATOMS: atom_id res chain seq x y z
N MET A 1 -22.45 31.61 -8.48
CA MET A 1 -22.08 30.33 -9.11
C MET A 1 -21.11 29.66 -8.16
N ASP A 2 -21.33 28.39 -7.80
CA ASP A 2 -20.39 27.66 -6.96
C ASP A 2 -19.18 27.27 -7.82
N HIS A 3 -18.02 27.84 -7.53
CA HIS A 3 -16.78 27.57 -8.26
C HIS A 3 -15.99 26.39 -7.68
N SER A 4 -16.52 25.71 -6.65
CA SER A 4 -15.87 24.61 -5.94
C SER A 4 -15.42 23.47 -6.86
N MET A 5 -16.27 23.03 -7.79
CA MET A 5 -15.97 21.96 -8.74
C MET A 5 -14.89 22.34 -9.76
N ALA A 6 -14.94 23.56 -10.29
CA ALA A 6 -13.93 24.06 -11.22
C ALA A 6 -12.56 24.16 -10.54
N VAL A 7 -12.51 24.70 -9.32
CA VAL A 7 -11.27 24.77 -8.53
C VAL A 7 -10.76 23.37 -8.19
N LYS A 8 -11.64 22.40 -7.89
CA LYS A 8 -11.24 21.00 -7.70
C LYS A 8 -10.54 20.41 -8.93
N ALA A 9 -11.10 20.62 -10.12
CA ALA A 9 -10.47 20.17 -11.37
C ALA A 9 -9.10 20.84 -11.60
N ALA A 10 -8.98 22.12 -11.27
CA ALA A 10 -7.70 22.83 -11.32
C ALA A 10 -6.65 22.26 -10.33
N LEU A 11 -7.08 21.87 -9.12
CA LEU A 11 -6.19 21.20 -8.17
C LEU A 11 -5.73 19.84 -8.68
N ASP A 12 -6.63 19.04 -9.26
CA ASP A 12 -6.32 17.73 -9.84
C ASP A 12 -5.29 17.82 -10.96
N PHE A 13 -5.49 18.80 -11.84
CA PHE A 13 -4.54 19.11 -12.90
C PHE A 13 -3.15 19.44 -12.35
N ILE A 14 -3.07 20.24 -11.28
CA ILE A 14 -1.79 20.64 -10.69
C ILE A 14 -1.10 19.46 -9.99
N GLU A 15 -1.82 18.68 -9.18
CA GLU A 15 -1.22 17.59 -8.41
C GLU A 15 -0.70 16.45 -9.32
N ASN A 16 -1.42 16.11 -10.39
CA ASN A 16 -1.00 15.06 -11.32
C ASN A 16 0.18 15.46 -12.23
N ARG A 17 0.56 16.75 -12.24
CA ARG A 17 1.58 17.30 -13.14
C ARG A 17 2.64 18.12 -12.39
N VAL A 18 2.81 17.89 -11.09
CA VAL A 18 3.61 18.76 -10.21
C VAL A 18 5.08 18.92 -10.64
N THR A 19 5.66 17.96 -11.37
CA THR A 19 7.03 18.04 -11.91
C THR A 19 7.11 18.83 -13.23
N GLU A 20 5.99 19.05 -13.91
CA GLU A 20 5.93 19.78 -15.17
C GLU A 20 6.08 21.30 -14.96
N ASN A 21 6.32 22.02 -16.06
CA ASN A 21 6.33 23.47 -16.08
C ASN A 21 4.89 24.02 -16.16
N ILE A 22 4.17 23.99 -15.03
CA ILE A 22 2.80 24.51 -14.95
C ILE A 22 2.81 26.03 -14.83
N GLN A 23 2.17 26.71 -15.78
CA GLN A 23 1.95 28.16 -15.75
C GLN A 23 0.49 28.47 -15.36
N PRO A 24 0.22 29.64 -14.74
CA PRO A 24 -1.14 30.04 -14.38
C PRO A 24 -2.14 30.02 -15.53
N GLU A 25 -1.67 30.23 -16.75
CA GLU A 25 -2.43 30.18 -17.99
C GLU A 25 -3.01 28.78 -18.23
N HIS A 26 -2.24 27.72 -18.02
CA HIS A 26 -2.72 26.33 -18.13
C HIS A 26 -3.83 26.04 -17.11
N VAL A 27 -3.70 26.59 -15.89
CA VAL A 27 -4.72 26.43 -14.84
C VAL A 27 -5.99 27.22 -15.20
N ALA A 28 -5.85 28.38 -15.85
CA ALA A 28 -6.99 29.15 -16.32
C ALA A 28 -7.77 28.44 -17.43
N GLU A 29 -7.08 27.72 -18.33
CA GLU A 29 -7.71 26.87 -19.35
C GLU A 29 -8.57 25.76 -18.72
N VAL A 30 -8.04 25.09 -17.69
CA VAL A 30 -8.78 24.04 -16.94
C VAL A 30 -10.00 24.62 -16.21
N LEU A 31 -9.87 25.84 -15.66
CA LEU A 31 -10.96 26.53 -15.00
C LEU A 31 -12.04 27.03 -15.96
N GLY A 32 -11.73 27.14 -17.26
CA GLY A 32 -12.66 27.64 -18.28
C GLY A 32 -12.94 29.15 -18.18
N PHE A 33 -12.05 29.92 -17.53
CA PHE A 33 -12.22 31.37 -17.36
C PHE A 33 -11.01 32.16 -17.88
N SER A 34 -11.18 33.47 -18.08
CA SER A 34 -10.04 34.36 -18.34
C SER A 34 -9.04 34.29 -17.19
N LEU A 35 -7.75 34.46 -17.48
CA LEU A 35 -6.66 34.38 -16.50
C LEU A 35 -6.90 35.25 -15.25
N SER A 36 -7.37 36.49 -15.45
CA SER A 36 -7.69 37.41 -14.36
C SER A 36 -8.83 36.88 -13.47
N HIS A 37 -9.88 36.32 -14.06
CA HIS A 37 -10.98 35.74 -13.31
C HIS A 37 -10.57 34.44 -12.60
N SER A 38 -9.82 33.57 -13.28
CA SER A 38 -9.23 32.35 -12.71
C SER A 38 -8.37 32.64 -11.48
N ARG A 39 -7.49 33.65 -11.53
CA ARG A 39 -6.70 34.08 -10.37
C ARG A 39 -7.58 34.52 -9.20
N ALA A 40 -8.60 35.33 -9.47
CA ALA A 40 -9.51 35.82 -8.42
C ALA A 40 -10.32 34.69 -7.80
N VAL A 41 -10.87 33.78 -8.61
CA VAL A 41 -11.64 32.62 -8.15
C VAL A 41 -10.76 31.67 -7.35
N PHE A 42 -9.58 31.31 -7.87
CA PHE A 42 -8.67 30.40 -7.18
C PHE A 42 -8.20 30.97 -5.84
N ALA A 43 -7.79 32.24 -5.79
CA ALA A 43 -7.38 32.89 -4.55
C ALA A 43 -8.53 33.00 -3.53
N LYS A 44 -9.76 33.27 -4.00
CA LYS A 44 -10.94 33.32 -3.13
C LYS A 44 -11.26 31.96 -2.49
N VAL A 45 -11.08 30.86 -3.22
CA VAL A 45 -11.41 29.51 -2.75
C VAL A 45 -10.26 28.89 -1.94
N ILE A 46 -9.02 29.04 -2.40
CA ILE A 46 -7.84 28.36 -1.84
C ILE A 46 -7.08 29.24 -0.84
N GLY A 47 -7.28 30.56 -0.85
CA GLY A 47 -6.56 31.51 -0.01
C GLY A 47 -5.11 31.75 -0.42
N LYS A 48 -4.68 31.22 -1.58
CA LYS A 48 -3.34 31.40 -2.17
C LYS A 48 -3.48 31.70 -3.65
N THR A 49 -2.51 32.42 -4.22
CA THR A 49 -2.43 32.56 -5.68
C THR A 49 -2.10 31.22 -6.34
N ILE A 50 -2.44 31.07 -7.63
CA ILE A 50 -2.11 29.86 -8.41
C ILE A 50 -0.61 29.56 -8.36
N SER A 51 0.24 30.58 -8.55
CA SER A 51 1.71 30.42 -8.54
C SER A 51 2.25 30.02 -7.18
N GLU A 52 1.74 30.59 -6.09
CA GLU A 52 2.12 30.20 -4.72
C GLU A 52 1.71 28.77 -4.41
N TYR A 53 0.52 28.37 -4.87
CA TYR A 53 0.03 27.01 -4.71
C TYR A 53 0.96 26.02 -5.43
N ILE A 54 1.17 26.19 -6.75
CA ILE A 54 2.06 25.33 -7.55
C ILE A 54 3.46 25.23 -6.91
N SER A 55 4.04 26.36 -6.53
CA SER A 55 5.38 26.40 -5.92
C SER A 55 5.41 25.66 -4.58
N GLY A 56 4.38 25.79 -3.74
CA GLY A 56 4.25 25.08 -2.49
C GLY A 56 4.13 23.56 -2.66
N ARG A 57 3.39 23.12 -3.69
CA ARG A 57 3.26 21.69 -4.03
C ARG A 57 4.58 21.11 -4.53
N LYS A 58 5.25 21.78 -5.46
CA LYS A 58 6.60 21.41 -5.92
C LYS A 58 7.58 21.24 -4.76
N LEU A 59 7.62 22.20 -3.84
CA LEU A 59 8.48 22.11 -2.65
C LEU A 59 8.10 20.96 -1.72
N SER A 60 6.82 20.63 -1.58
CA SER A 60 6.36 19.53 -0.72
C SER A 60 6.72 18.16 -1.29
N HIS A 61 6.59 17.99 -2.61
CA HIS A 61 7.05 16.79 -3.30
C HIS A 61 8.58 16.67 -3.30
N ALA A 62 9.30 17.77 -3.53
CA ALA A 62 10.75 17.81 -3.38
C ALA A 62 11.19 17.44 -1.96
N ALA A 63 10.47 17.88 -0.93
CA ALA A 63 10.73 17.51 0.45
C ALA A 63 10.54 16.01 0.72
N TYR A 64 9.52 15.40 0.11
CA TYR A 64 9.32 13.95 0.14
C TYR A 64 10.48 13.22 -0.54
N GLU A 65 10.85 13.59 -1.78
CA GLU A 65 11.99 12.97 -2.49
C GLU A 65 13.33 13.16 -1.77
N LEU A 66 13.52 14.28 -1.08
CA LEU A 66 14.72 14.55 -0.29
C LEU A 66 14.91 13.53 0.83
N ILE A 67 13.84 12.98 1.39
CA ILE A 67 13.89 12.01 2.50
C ILE A 67 13.72 10.55 2.05
N SER A 68 13.03 10.31 0.94
CA SER A 68 12.72 8.97 0.43
C SER A 68 13.77 8.45 -0.56
N THR A 69 14.61 9.32 -1.13
CA THR A 69 15.60 8.95 -2.15
C THR A 69 17.03 9.38 -1.80
N GLY A 70 18.01 8.76 -2.46
CA GLY A 70 19.42 9.15 -2.42
C GLY A 70 19.82 10.20 -3.46
N LYS A 71 18.89 10.76 -4.25
CA LYS A 71 19.19 11.71 -5.34
C LYS A 71 19.94 12.95 -4.84
N TRP A 72 20.72 13.61 -5.69
CA TRP A 72 21.38 14.87 -5.28
C TRP A 72 20.34 15.99 -5.12
N VAL A 73 20.59 16.92 -4.19
CA VAL A 73 19.68 18.05 -3.95
C VAL A 73 19.52 18.92 -5.20
N SER A 74 20.59 19.03 -6.00
CA SER A 74 20.58 19.70 -7.30
C SER A 74 19.63 19.05 -8.29
N ASP A 75 19.64 17.72 -8.35
CA ASP A 75 18.83 16.96 -9.31
C ASP A 75 17.35 17.09 -8.93
N ILE A 76 17.03 16.94 -7.65
CA ILE A 76 15.67 17.18 -7.14
C ILE A 76 15.24 18.62 -7.42
N ALA A 77 16.11 19.61 -7.25
CA ALA A 77 15.77 20.99 -7.58
C ALA A 77 15.39 21.13 -9.07
N MET A 78 16.12 20.49 -9.97
CA MET A 78 15.83 20.52 -11.42
C MET A 78 14.55 19.74 -11.78
N ASP A 79 14.33 18.56 -11.18
CA ASP A 79 13.13 17.74 -11.39
C ASP A 79 11.84 18.51 -11.08
N TYR A 80 11.89 19.44 -10.11
CA TYR A 80 10.77 20.30 -9.74
C TYR A 80 10.78 21.69 -10.41
N GLY A 81 11.65 21.90 -11.39
CA GLY A 81 11.66 23.09 -12.25
C GLY A 81 12.33 24.32 -11.64
N PHE A 82 13.23 24.15 -10.67
CA PHE A 82 14.06 25.25 -10.17
C PHE A 82 15.30 25.43 -11.06
N SER A 83 15.57 26.68 -11.45
CA SER A 83 16.69 27.03 -12.32
C SER A 83 18.07 26.87 -11.68
N SER A 84 18.15 26.74 -10.35
CA SER A 84 19.41 26.60 -9.63
C SER A 84 19.21 25.99 -8.25
N HIS A 85 20.27 25.39 -7.71
CA HIS A 85 20.31 24.90 -6.34
C HIS A 85 20.04 26.03 -5.32
N ASP A 86 20.51 27.26 -5.58
CA ASP A 86 20.35 28.39 -4.67
C ASP A 86 18.92 28.94 -4.64
N SER A 87 18.25 29.02 -5.79
CA SER A 87 16.84 29.40 -5.86
C SER A 87 15.97 28.39 -5.12
N PHE A 88 16.22 27.09 -5.33
CA PHE A 88 15.56 26.02 -4.59
C PHE A 88 15.81 26.11 -3.08
N THR A 89 17.08 26.22 -2.66
CA THR A 89 17.44 26.25 -1.23
C THR A 89 16.79 27.43 -0.50
N ARG A 90 16.73 28.61 -1.13
CA ARG A 90 16.04 29.78 -0.55
C ARG A 90 14.54 29.57 -0.43
N ALA A 91 13.90 29.07 -1.49
CA ALA A 91 12.46 28.79 -1.50
C ALA A 91 12.11 27.71 -0.47
N PHE A 92 12.87 26.63 -0.43
CA PHE A 92 12.71 25.52 0.51
C PHE A 92 12.86 25.99 1.96
N ARG A 93 13.91 26.77 2.26
CA ARG A 93 14.13 27.34 3.60
C ARG A 93 13.02 28.31 4.00
N ARG A 94 12.50 29.11 3.08
CA ARG A 94 11.37 30.00 3.34
C ARG A 94 10.11 29.22 3.72
N THR A 95 9.86 28.10 3.03
CA THR A 95 8.65 27.29 3.23
C THR A 95 8.73 26.40 4.47
N PHE A 96 9.86 25.73 4.70
CA PHE A 96 10.00 24.71 5.75
C PHE A 96 10.88 25.14 6.94
N GLY A 97 11.47 26.34 6.87
CA GLY A 97 12.27 26.94 7.94
C GLY A 97 13.74 26.50 7.99
N GLU A 98 14.16 25.58 7.13
CA GLU A 98 15.53 25.04 7.09
C GLU A 98 15.96 24.63 5.68
N PRO A 99 17.27 24.55 5.38
CA PRO A 99 17.74 24.17 4.05
C PRO A 99 17.53 22.68 3.72
N PRO A 100 17.40 22.32 2.42
CA PRO A 100 17.14 20.95 1.96
C PRO A 100 18.10 19.89 2.52
N THR A 101 19.40 20.20 2.57
CA THR A 101 20.45 19.30 3.06
C THR A 101 20.27 18.97 4.54
N ARG A 102 19.86 19.95 5.35
CA ARG A 102 19.56 19.77 6.76
C ARG A 102 18.25 19.01 6.94
N PHE A 103 17.24 19.33 6.15
CA PHE A 103 15.95 18.66 6.15
C PHE A 103 16.10 17.15 5.88
N ARG A 104 16.90 16.78 4.86
CA ARG A 104 17.26 15.38 4.55
C ARG A 104 17.89 14.65 5.74
N LYS A 105 18.89 15.27 6.38
CA LYS A 105 19.59 14.67 7.52
C LYS A 105 18.68 14.41 8.73
N GLN A 106 17.64 15.22 8.91
CA GLN A 106 16.71 15.05 10.03
C GLN A 106 15.67 13.94 9.82
N ARG A 107 15.54 13.39 8.59
CA ARG A 107 14.52 12.38 8.24
C ARG A 107 13.13 12.71 8.80
N ARG A 108 12.71 13.97 8.71
CA ARG A 108 11.38 14.40 9.19
C ARG A 108 10.30 13.63 8.47
N ARG A 109 9.26 13.19 9.19
CA ARG A 109 8.08 12.56 8.57
C ARG A 109 7.39 13.58 7.65
N VAL A 110 7.35 13.27 6.36
CA VAL A 110 6.45 13.90 5.39
C VAL A 110 5.20 13.05 5.36
N SER A 111 4.05 13.63 5.72
CA SER A 111 2.77 12.92 5.74
C SER A 111 1.98 13.19 4.47
N GLY A 112 1.21 12.22 3.97
CA GLY A 112 0.18 12.50 2.98
C GLY A 112 -0.90 13.41 3.59
N MET A 113 -1.34 14.42 2.84
CA MET A 113 -2.44 15.30 3.22
C MET A 113 -3.52 15.29 2.13
N MET A 114 -4.78 15.30 2.57
CA MET A 114 -5.91 15.62 1.70
C MET A 114 -5.84 17.07 1.29
N ILE A 115 -5.53 17.28 0.01
CA ILE A 115 -5.53 18.61 -0.61
C ILE A 115 -6.97 19.03 -0.87
N THR A 116 -7.76 18.12 -1.46
CA THR A 116 -9.21 18.23 -1.63
C THR A 116 -9.80 16.83 -1.81
N GLN A 117 -11.13 16.72 -1.85
CA GLN A 117 -11.84 15.43 -1.92
C GLN A 117 -11.32 14.56 -3.09
N GLY A 118 -10.65 13.45 -2.79
CA GLY A 118 -10.10 12.53 -3.78
C GLY A 118 -8.69 12.89 -4.30
N ILE A 119 -8.07 13.98 -3.82
CA ILE A 119 -6.76 14.49 -4.28
C ILE A 119 -5.80 14.62 -3.11
N TYR A 120 -4.62 14.03 -3.26
CA TYR A 120 -3.68 13.82 -2.18
C TYR A 120 -2.26 14.09 -2.59
N GLY A 121 -1.47 14.58 -1.66
CA GLY A 121 -0.05 14.65 -1.86
C GLY A 121 0.74 14.87 -0.59
N PRO A 122 2.07 14.84 -0.68
CA PRO A 122 2.95 15.08 0.44
C PRO A 122 2.70 16.46 1.04
N ALA A 123 2.67 16.51 2.37
CA ALA A 123 2.62 17.73 3.15
C ALA A 123 3.69 17.72 4.22
N VAL A 124 4.35 18.87 4.35
CA VAL A 124 5.35 19.12 5.37
C VAL A 124 4.86 20.29 6.19
N LYS A 125 4.72 20.10 7.51
CA LYS A 125 4.26 21.16 8.42
C LYS A 125 5.17 22.40 8.28
N SER A 126 4.67 23.45 7.64
CA SER A 126 5.31 24.75 7.56
C SER A 126 5.14 25.52 8.87
N LYS A 127 6.09 26.40 9.22
CA LYS A 127 5.92 27.40 10.29
C LYS A 127 4.90 28.50 9.94
N TYR A 128 4.53 28.65 8.66
CA TYR A 128 3.75 29.78 8.16
C TYR A 128 2.35 29.40 7.68
N GLU A 129 1.99 28.12 7.67
CA GLU A 129 0.60 27.75 7.43
C GLU A 129 -0.22 27.94 8.71
N LYS A 130 -1.09 28.95 8.67
CA LYS A 130 -2.34 28.91 9.44
C LYS A 130 -3.13 27.73 8.90
N VAL A 131 -2.82 26.55 9.43
CA VAL A 131 -3.66 25.38 9.33
C VAL A 131 -4.98 25.78 9.99
N ILE A 132 -6.10 25.63 9.28
CA ILE A 132 -7.38 25.44 9.97
C ILE A 132 -7.22 24.09 10.67
N LEU A 133 -6.66 24.14 11.88
CA LEU A 133 -6.51 22.98 12.73
C LEU A 133 -7.90 22.61 13.20
N MET A 134 -8.33 21.40 12.88
CA MET A 134 -9.11 20.66 13.87
C MET A 134 -8.25 20.60 15.13
N ASP A 135 -8.84 21.09 16.21
CA ASP A 135 -8.25 21.28 17.52
C ASP A 135 -7.52 20.01 18.02
N PRO A 136 -6.19 20.06 18.25
CA PRO A 136 -5.41 18.95 18.77
C PRO A 136 -5.78 18.55 20.21
N ALA A 137 -6.63 19.32 20.90
CA ALA A 137 -7.11 19.02 22.24
C ALA A 137 -8.14 17.87 22.30
N ASN A 138 -8.51 17.26 21.15
CA ASN A 138 -9.65 16.33 21.07
C ASN A 138 -9.32 14.96 20.44
N LYS A 139 -8.17 14.37 20.78
CA LYS A 139 -7.75 13.04 20.28
C LYS A 139 -8.74 11.91 20.60
N ASP A 140 -9.58 12.06 21.64
CA ASP A 140 -10.59 11.07 22.02
C ASP A 140 -11.91 11.15 21.23
N ARG A 141 -12.05 12.06 20.25
CA ARG A 141 -13.28 12.20 19.44
C ARG A 141 -13.12 11.94 17.94
N GLN A 142 -11.95 11.50 17.47
CA GLN A 142 -11.73 11.29 16.04
C GLN A 142 -12.30 9.93 15.58
N SER A 143 -13.53 9.96 15.07
CA SER A 143 -14.23 8.78 14.54
C SER A 143 -13.72 8.32 13.17
N SER A 144 -12.87 9.10 12.49
CA SER A 144 -12.41 8.78 11.14
C SER A 144 -11.01 9.33 10.87
N SER A 145 -10.18 8.54 10.20
CA SER A 145 -8.85 8.95 9.70
C SER A 145 -8.56 8.23 8.39
N VAL A 146 -8.05 8.93 7.38
CA VAL A 146 -7.70 8.33 6.09
C VAL A 146 -6.34 8.83 5.63
N LEU A 147 -5.44 7.89 5.36
CA LEU A 147 -4.16 8.10 4.72
C LEU A 147 -4.36 8.02 3.23
N TYR A 148 -3.84 9.00 2.53
CA TYR A 148 -4.02 9.06 1.11
C TYR A 148 -2.73 9.35 0.38
N GLY A 149 -2.69 8.96 -0.90
CA GLY A 149 -1.45 8.85 -1.66
C GLY A 149 -0.72 7.54 -1.43
N VAL A 150 -1.34 6.58 -0.73
CA VAL A 150 -0.85 5.19 -0.68
C VAL A 150 -1.01 4.60 -2.10
N PRO A 151 0.06 4.06 -2.71
CA PRO A 151 0.01 3.54 -4.08
C PRO A 151 -1.06 2.46 -4.25
N GLN A 152 -1.71 2.46 -5.40
CA GLN A 152 -2.67 1.42 -5.77
C GLN A 152 -1.97 0.08 -5.93
N VAL A 153 -2.64 -0.98 -5.49
CA VAL A 153 -2.28 -2.37 -5.80
C VAL A 153 -3.38 -3.00 -6.64
N SER A 154 -2.97 -3.75 -7.65
CA SER A 154 -3.86 -4.49 -8.55
C SER A 154 -3.07 -5.58 -9.27
N TYR A 155 -3.77 -6.63 -9.72
CA TYR A 155 -3.18 -7.63 -10.60
C TYR A 155 -2.73 -6.98 -11.91
N PHE A 156 -1.56 -7.40 -12.41
CA PHE A 156 -1.01 -6.99 -13.72
C PHE A 156 -0.84 -5.47 -13.89
N SER A 157 -0.55 -4.76 -12.79
CA SER A 157 -0.15 -3.35 -12.85
C SER A 157 1.19 -3.16 -13.61
N LYS A 158 1.66 -1.91 -13.77
CA LYS A 158 2.83 -1.50 -14.61
C LYS A 158 4.14 -2.30 -14.44
N GLU A 159 4.26 -3.16 -13.42
CA GLU A 159 5.45 -3.98 -13.12
C GLU A 159 5.15 -5.49 -13.01
N HIS A 160 4.03 -5.98 -13.56
CA HIS A 160 3.65 -7.41 -13.52
C HIS A 160 3.56 -8.02 -12.11
N GLU A 161 3.18 -7.23 -11.10
CA GLU A 161 3.00 -7.73 -9.73
C GLU A 161 1.77 -8.67 -9.68
N CYS A 162 2.00 -9.92 -9.29
CA CYS A 162 0.98 -10.96 -9.21
C CYS A 162 0.81 -11.57 -7.81
N THR A 163 1.71 -11.27 -6.87
CA THR A 163 1.62 -11.74 -5.48
C THR A 163 1.17 -10.60 -4.57
N PRO A 164 -0.03 -10.67 -3.98
CA PRO A 164 -0.65 -9.57 -3.24
C PRO A 164 0.17 -9.03 -2.08
N PHE A 165 0.72 -9.91 -1.23
CA PHE A 165 1.40 -9.48 -0.01
C PHE A 165 2.67 -8.68 -0.26
N PRO A 166 3.63 -9.13 -1.09
CA PRO A 166 4.82 -8.34 -1.40
C PRO A 166 4.48 -7.01 -2.10
N SER A 167 3.43 -6.97 -2.93
CA SER A 167 2.96 -5.74 -3.58
C SER A 167 2.36 -4.76 -2.57
N ALA A 168 1.48 -5.23 -1.67
CA ALA A 168 0.92 -4.44 -0.58
C ALA A 168 2.01 -3.90 0.36
N LEU A 169 2.98 -4.75 0.73
CA LEU A 169 4.11 -4.37 1.56
C LEU A 169 4.97 -3.31 0.88
N ARG A 170 5.29 -3.46 -0.41
CA ARG A 170 6.04 -2.45 -1.18
C ARG A 170 5.34 -1.10 -1.17
N ALA A 171 4.04 -1.08 -1.46
CA ALA A 171 3.25 0.15 -1.50
C ALA A 171 3.21 0.85 -0.13
N CYS A 172 3.00 0.09 0.95
CA CYS A 172 3.05 0.61 2.32
C CYS A 172 4.43 1.18 2.67
N LEU A 173 5.51 0.46 2.35
CA LEU A 173 6.88 0.90 2.63
C LEU A 173 7.26 2.15 1.83
N GLY A 174 6.91 2.20 0.54
CA GLY A 174 7.11 3.37 -0.31
C GLY A 174 6.39 4.60 0.25
N PHE A 175 5.11 4.45 0.64
CA PHE A 175 4.35 5.51 1.29
C PHE A 175 5.02 6.00 2.59
N MET A 176 5.56 5.08 3.40
CA MET A 176 6.28 5.39 4.63
C MET A 176 7.71 5.92 4.43
N GLY A 177 8.13 6.17 3.18
CA GLY A 177 9.46 6.72 2.87
C GLY A 177 10.59 5.71 2.94
N GLN A 178 10.29 4.41 2.81
CA GLN A 178 11.26 3.31 2.78
C GLN A 178 11.10 2.53 1.48
N PRO A 179 11.48 3.08 0.31
CA PRO A 179 11.33 2.37 -0.94
C PRO A 179 12.15 1.07 -0.93
N THR A 180 11.54 0.01 -1.45
CA THR A 180 12.16 -1.30 -1.68
C THR A 180 11.63 -1.87 -3.00
N THR A 181 12.24 -2.95 -3.48
CA THR A 181 11.81 -3.59 -4.73
C THR A 181 10.84 -4.72 -4.44
N TYR A 182 9.89 -4.93 -5.35
CA TYR A 182 8.96 -6.07 -5.31
C TYR A 182 9.73 -7.40 -5.26
N HIS A 183 10.74 -7.55 -6.13
CA HIS A 183 11.61 -8.73 -6.23
C HIS A 183 12.34 -9.05 -4.91
N TYR A 184 12.83 -8.03 -4.21
CA TYR A 184 13.45 -8.23 -2.90
C TYR A 184 12.44 -8.80 -1.90
N LEU A 185 11.24 -8.21 -1.82
CA LEU A 185 10.19 -8.68 -0.93
C LEU A 185 9.69 -10.08 -1.29
N MET A 186 9.63 -10.40 -2.58
CA MET A 186 9.33 -11.75 -3.08
C MET A 186 10.37 -12.75 -2.57
N ALA A 187 11.66 -12.41 -2.64
CA ALA A 187 12.74 -13.28 -2.18
C ALA A 187 12.73 -13.47 -0.64
N VAL A 188 12.75 -12.38 0.13
CA VAL A 188 12.86 -12.48 1.60
C VAL A 188 11.63 -13.08 2.27
N SER A 189 10.45 -12.97 1.64
CA SER A 189 9.23 -13.63 2.14
C SER A 189 9.17 -15.12 1.79
N GLY A 190 10.05 -15.59 0.89
CA GLY A 190 9.99 -16.92 0.31
C GLY A 190 8.98 -17.06 -0.85
N ALA A 191 8.18 -16.04 -1.11
CA ALA A 191 7.16 -16.07 -2.15
C ALA A 191 7.74 -16.37 -3.55
N ALA A 192 8.96 -15.93 -3.85
CA ALA A 192 9.62 -16.21 -5.13
C ALA A 192 9.90 -17.69 -5.40
N PHE A 193 9.95 -18.51 -4.34
CA PHE A 193 10.35 -19.92 -4.41
C PHE A 193 9.20 -20.87 -4.14
N ARG A 194 7.98 -20.32 -3.95
CA ARG A 194 6.81 -21.11 -3.64
C ARG A 194 6.29 -21.79 -4.91
N LEU A 195 5.94 -23.05 -4.74
CA LEU A 195 5.07 -23.77 -5.65
C LEU A 195 4.14 -24.57 -4.77
N ILE A 196 2.85 -24.33 -4.92
CA ILE A 196 1.80 -24.97 -4.14
C ILE A 196 0.77 -25.47 -5.14
N TRP A 197 0.33 -26.71 -4.94
CA TRP A 197 -0.67 -27.33 -5.79
C TRP A 197 -1.70 -28.09 -4.96
N ASN A 198 -2.97 -27.86 -5.22
CA ASN A 198 -4.04 -28.63 -4.62
C ASN A 198 -4.27 -29.93 -5.42
N PRO A 199 -4.02 -31.12 -4.84
CA PRO A 199 -4.18 -32.38 -5.57
C PRO A 199 -5.64 -32.76 -5.82
N HIS A 200 -6.58 -32.15 -5.08
CA HIS A 200 -7.98 -32.58 -5.06
C HIS A 200 -8.90 -31.81 -6.02
N TYR A 201 -8.63 -30.53 -6.28
CA TYR A 201 -9.43 -29.69 -7.19
C TYR A 201 -8.62 -28.49 -7.67
N TRP A 202 -9.09 -27.83 -8.74
CA TRP A 202 -8.47 -26.64 -9.32
C TRP A 202 -8.90 -25.39 -8.53
N ASP A 203 -7.93 -24.66 -7.97
CA ASP A 203 -8.18 -23.36 -7.31
C ASP A 203 -7.00 -22.39 -7.51
N GLY A 204 -7.29 -21.09 -7.46
CA GLY A 204 -6.30 -20.01 -7.61
C GLY A 204 -5.45 -19.75 -6.36
N GLY A 205 -5.53 -20.59 -5.32
CA GLY A 205 -4.79 -20.40 -4.06
C GLY A 205 -3.30 -20.72 -4.15
N ASN A 206 -2.77 -21.03 -5.33
CA ASN A 206 -1.35 -21.38 -5.54
C ASN A 206 -0.43 -20.18 -5.26
N VAL A 207 -0.95 -18.95 -5.39
CA VAL A 207 -0.20 -17.72 -5.10
C VAL A 207 -0.27 -17.28 -3.63
N ASP A 208 -1.08 -17.92 -2.79
CA ASP A 208 -1.32 -17.46 -1.43
C ASP A 208 -0.07 -17.63 -0.55
N ILE A 209 0.38 -16.51 0.01
CA ILE A 209 1.55 -16.48 0.88
C ILE A 209 1.34 -17.23 2.19
N LEU A 210 0.09 -17.34 2.66
CA LEU A 210 -0.25 -18.05 3.89
C LEU A 210 -0.11 -19.58 3.73
N GLY A 211 -0.08 -20.07 2.48
CA GLY A 211 0.06 -21.48 2.14
C GLY A 211 1.50 -21.97 2.02
N ILE A 212 2.52 -21.13 2.19
CA ILE A 212 3.92 -21.48 1.91
C ILE A 212 4.55 -22.35 3.02
N LYS A 213 4.15 -22.14 4.28
CA LYS A 213 4.70 -22.85 5.45
C LYS A 213 3.59 -23.26 6.41
N THR A 214 3.87 -24.29 7.21
CA THR A 214 3.00 -24.71 8.32
C THR A 214 2.82 -23.57 9.35
N ASP A 215 3.88 -22.84 9.67
CA ASP A 215 3.77 -21.54 10.33
C ASP A 215 3.39 -20.48 9.31
N VAL A 216 2.09 -20.20 9.19
CA VAL A 216 1.53 -19.22 8.25
C VAL A 216 2.07 -17.80 8.48
N THR A 217 2.66 -17.53 9.64
CA THR A 217 3.23 -16.21 9.95
C THR A 217 4.65 -16.06 9.43
N GLU A 218 5.39 -17.15 9.26
CA GLU A 218 6.82 -17.13 8.94
C GLU A 218 7.15 -16.33 7.67
N PRO A 219 6.46 -16.51 6.52
CA PRO A 219 6.67 -15.69 5.32
C PRO A 219 6.47 -14.19 5.58
N LEU A 220 5.43 -13.84 6.35
CA LEU A 220 5.10 -12.45 6.68
C LEU A 220 6.17 -11.82 7.58
N ARG A 221 6.60 -12.57 8.60
CA ARG A 221 7.61 -12.14 9.56
C ARG A 221 8.94 -11.90 8.87
N ARG A 222 9.42 -12.87 8.08
CA ARG A 222 10.67 -12.73 7.32
C ARG A 222 10.65 -11.52 6.39
N ALA A 223 9.54 -11.24 5.71
CA ALA A 223 9.43 -10.07 4.86
C ALA A 223 9.60 -8.75 5.60
N VAL A 224 9.00 -8.63 6.80
CA VAL A 224 9.09 -7.41 7.61
C VAL A 224 10.45 -7.30 8.32
N ASP A 225 11.00 -8.42 8.77
CA ASP A 225 12.36 -8.49 9.31
C ASP A 225 13.42 -8.13 8.25
N GLY A 226 13.22 -8.56 7.01
CA GLY A 226 14.04 -8.20 5.85
C GLY A 226 14.03 -6.71 5.50
N VAL A 227 13.07 -5.94 6.01
CA VAL A 227 13.03 -4.47 5.90
C VAL A 227 13.22 -3.78 7.25
N ALA A 228 13.74 -4.50 8.25
CA ALA A 228 14.11 -4.00 9.57
C ALA A 228 13.00 -3.21 10.26
N ARG A 229 11.78 -3.75 10.29
CA ARG A 229 10.65 -3.10 10.96
C ARG A 229 10.13 -3.90 12.13
N ASN A 230 9.64 -3.17 13.14
CA ASN A 230 8.79 -3.77 14.16
C ASN A 230 7.43 -4.08 13.54
N TYR A 231 6.76 -5.12 14.01
CA TYR A 231 5.42 -5.42 13.52
C TYR A 231 4.52 -6.04 14.57
N THR A 232 3.23 -6.00 14.29
CA THR A 232 2.21 -6.77 14.98
C THR A 232 1.35 -7.50 13.95
N LEU A 233 1.32 -8.82 14.04
CA LEU A 233 0.36 -9.69 13.37
C LEU A 233 -0.77 -9.98 14.33
N LEU A 234 -1.99 -9.58 13.97
CA LEU A 234 -3.18 -9.84 14.76
C LEU A 234 -4.11 -10.73 13.94
N TRP A 235 -4.34 -11.94 14.44
CA TRP A 235 -5.26 -12.92 13.86
C TRP A 235 -6.58 -12.87 14.58
N LYS A 236 -7.66 -13.23 13.88
CA LYS A 236 -8.96 -13.41 14.51
C LYS A 236 -8.88 -14.54 15.55
N THR A 237 -9.62 -14.40 16.64
CA THR A 237 -9.67 -15.42 17.70
C THR A 237 -10.12 -16.77 17.15
N GLU A 238 -11.05 -16.80 16.21
CA GLU A 238 -11.54 -18.03 15.57
C GLU A 238 -10.44 -18.70 14.72
N CYS A 239 -9.43 -17.94 14.28
CA CYS A 239 -8.30 -18.40 13.50
C CYS A 239 -7.11 -18.86 14.36
N ALA A 240 -7.26 -19.02 15.69
CA ALA A 240 -6.19 -19.47 16.58
C ALA A 240 -5.51 -20.79 16.12
N GLY A 241 -6.26 -21.65 15.41
CA GLY A 241 -5.73 -22.89 14.83
C GLY A 241 -4.62 -22.66 13.80
N LEU A 242 -4.63 -21.53 13.08
CA LEU A 242 -3.60 -21.16 12.11
C LEU A 242 -2.27 -20.79 12.78
N LEU A 243 -2.29 -20.45 14.08
CA LEU A 243 -1.10 -20.12 14.86
C LEU A 243 -0.47 -21.32 15.57
N LYS A 244 -0.95 -22.55 15.33
CA LYS A 244 -0.40 -23.75 15.98
C LYS A 244 1.09 -24.00 15.68
N GLY A 245 1.57 -23.54 14.52
CA GLY A 245 2.98 -23.63 14.13
C GLY A 245 3.87 -22.50 14.65
N LEU A 246 3.28 -21.48 15.31
CA LEU A 246 4.01 -20.30 15.75
C LEU A 246 4.96 -20.62 16.93
N PRO A 247 6.27 -20.32 16.83
CA PRO A 247 7.19 -20.54 17.94
C PRO A 247 6.84 -19.69 19.17
N HIS A 248 6.90 -20.27 20.38
CA HIS A 248 6.46 -19.62 21.63
C HIS A 248 7.19 -18.32 21.97
N ASN A 249 8.40 -18.10 21.45
CA ASN A 249 9.17 -16.88 21.66
C ASN A 249 8.70 -15.70 20.78
N ILE A 250 7.88 -15.94 19.76
CA ILE A 250 7.36 -14.92 18.85
C ILE A 250 6.13 -14.24 19.47
N LYS A 251 6.35 -13.05 20.03
CA LYS A 251 5.28 -12.23 20.65
C LYS A 251 4.63 -11.22 19.69
N SER A 252 5.21 -11.05 18.50
CA SER A 252 4.72 -10.12 17.47
C SER A 252 3.45 -10.63 16.78
N ALA A 253 3.14 -11.93 16.89
CA ALA A 253 1.90 -12.53 16.41
C ALA A 253 1.01 -12.97 17.58
N ARG A 254 -0.28 -12.65 17.52
CA ARG A 254 -1.28 -13.04 18.53
C ARG A 254 -2.69 -13.05 17.94
N THR A 255 -3.66 -13.56 18.69
CA THR A 255 -5.08 -13.44 18.35
C THR A 255 -5.74 -12.22 19.00
N GLY A 256 -6.90 -11.82 18.48
CA GLY A 256 -7.75 -10.78 19.05
C GLY A 256 -9.15 -10.76 18.42
N ASP A 257 -10.06 -10.08 19.11
CA ASP A 257 -11.41 -9.81 18.68
C ASP A 257 -11.51 -8.50 17.85
N LYS A 258 -12.72 -8.16 17.40
CA LYS A 258 -12.96 -6.93 16.60
C LYS A 258 -12.44 -5.65 17.30
N PRO A 259 -12.70 -5.41 18.60
CA PRO A 259 -12.09 -4.30 19.33
C PRO A 259 -10.56 -4.26 19.24
N ALA A 260 -9.88 -5.40 19.36
CA ALA A 260 -8.43 -5.46 19.22
C ALA A 260 -7.96 -5.09 17.81
N PHE A 261 -8.66 -5.56 16.76
CA PHE A 261 -8.37 -5.18 15.38
C PHE A 261 -8.59 -3.69 15.14
N VAL A 262 -9.75 -3.18 15.50
CA VAL A 262 -10.10 -1.75 15.38
C VAL A 262 -9.08 -0.88 16.11
N GLY A 263 -8.73 -1.24 17.35
CA GLY A 263 -7.75 -0.51 18.14
C GLY A 263 -6.37 -0.47 17.48
N LEU A 264 -5.92 -1.60 16.90
CA LEU A 264 -4.66 -1.68 16.18
C LEU A 264 -4.70 -0.85 14.89
N ILE A 265 -5.75 -0.99 14.07
CA ILE A 265 -5.91 -0.23 12.82
C ILE A 265 -5.88 1.27 13.10
N ARG A 266 -6.71 1.74 14.04
CA ARG A 266 -6.80 3.16 14.39
C ARG A 266 -5.44 3.71 14.83
N ARG A 267 -4.76 3.00 15.74
CA ARG A 267 -3.43 3.39 16.24
C ARG A 267 -2.42 3.58 15.11
N GLU A 268 -2.38 2.67 14.15
CA GLU A 268 -1.42 2.74 13.04
C GLU A 268 -1.79 3.81 12.02
N ILE A 269 -3.07 3.87 11.62
CA ILE A 269 -3.58 4.88 10.68
C ILE A 269 -3.38 6.29 11.24
N ASP A 270 -3.73 6.53 12.51
CA ASP A 270 -3.55 7.84 13.16
C ASP A 270 -2.07 8.22 13.29
N ALA A 271 -1.17 7.22 13.32
CA ALA A 271 0.27 7.43 13.33
C ALA A 271 0.87 7.63 11.92
N GLY A 272 0.05 7.61 10.87
CA GLY A 272 0.47 7.79 9.48
C GLY A 272 0.99 6.52 8.81
N ARG A 273 0.64 5.33 9.31
CA ARG A 273 1.11 4.04 8.79
C ARG A 273 -0.05 3.20 8.27
N PRO A 274 -0.08 2.85 6.98
CA PRO A 274 -1.05 1.90 6.45
C PRO A 274 -0.92 0.53 7.11
N VAL A 275 -2.02 -0.21 7.13
CA VAL A 275 -2.09 -1.57 7.66
C VAL A 275 -2.35 -2.54 6.52
N ILE A 276 -1.76 -3.73 6.56
CA ILE A 276 -2.06 -4.78 5.57
C ILE A 276 -3.16 -5.66 6.17
N GLY A 277 -4.27 -5.86 5.46
CA GLY A 277 -5.36 -6.75 5.86
C GLY A 277 -5.37 -8.03 5.04
N PHE A 278 -5.87 -9.13 5.60
CA PHE A 278 -6.00 -10.42 4.92
C PHE A 278 -7.48 -10.82 4.86
N GLY A 279 -8.04 -10.85 3.66
CA GLY A 279 -9.43 -11.24 3.39
C GLY A 279 -10.52 -10.23 3.71
N ILE A 280 -10.16 -8.95 3.76
CA ILE A 280 -11.10 -7.83 3.92
C ILE A 280 -12.13 -7.79 2.77
N ILE A 281 -11.68 -8.10 1.55
CA ILE A 281 -12.49 -8.33 0.35
C ILE A 281 -11.86 -9.51 -0.39
N GLY A 282 -12.69 -10.44 -0.84
CA GLY A 282 -12.24 -11.64 -1.55
C GLY A 282 -11.66 -12.73 -0.63
N PRO A 283 -10.89 -13.67 -1.19
CA PRO A 283 -10.14 -14.70 -0.45
C PRO A 283 -9.19 -14.08 0.60
N PRO A 284 -8.58 -14.86 1.52
CA PRO A 284 -7.72 -14.38 2.62
C PRO A 284 -6.37 -13.78 2.18
N GLU A 285 -6.33 -13.09 1.05
CA GLU A 285 -5.17 -12.43 0.48
C GLU A 285 -4.98 -11.01 0.99
N ALA A 286 -3.76 -10.50 0.82
CA ALA A 286 -3.34 -9.20 1.30
C ALA A 286 -4.00 -8.04 0.55
N CYS A 287 -4.48 -7.07 1.32
CA CYS A 287 -4.92 -5.77 0.86
C CYS A 287 -4.26 -4.66 1.69
N ILE A 288 -4.41 -3.41 1.28
CA ILE A 288 -3.95 -2.25 2.04
C ILE A 288 -5.16 -1.59 2.67
N ILE A 289 -5.14 -1.41 3.98
CA ILE A 289 -6.04 -0.55 4.74
C ILE A 289 -5.35 0.80 4.90
N THR A 290 -5.92 1.82 4.29
CA THR A 290 -5.41 3.20 4.28
C THR A 290 -6.19 4.10 5.23
N GLY A 291 -7.39 3.70 5.66
CA GLY A 291 -8.18 4.51 6.56
C GLY A 291 -9.33 3.77 7.21
N TYR A 292 -9.98 4.48 8.13
CA TYR A 292 -11.20 4.05 8.78
C TYR A 292 -12.20 5.20 8.91
N ARG A 293 -13.48 4.86 9.01
CA ARG A 293 -14.58 5.73 9.44
C ARG A 293 -15.39 5.05 10.54
N ASP A 294 -16.28 5.81 11.17
CA ASP A 294 -17.23 5.30 12.16
C ASP A 294 -16.54 4.53 13.30
N SER A 295 -15.42 5.09 13.76
CA SER A 295 -14.54 4.54 14.79
C SER A 295 -13.98 3.15 14.49
N GLY A 296 -13.87 2.77 13.21
CA GLY A 296 -13.31 1.49 12.76
C GLY A 296 -14.33 0.52 12.17
N GLU A 297 -15.61 0.86 12.18
CA GLU A 297 -16.67 0.01 11.58
C GLU A 297 -16.57 -0.04 10.05
N THR A 298 -16.05 1.03 9.44
CA THR A 298 -15.84 1.14 7.99
C THR A 298 -14.35 1.26 7.69
N LEU A 299 -13.82 0.43 6.78
CA LEU A 299 -12.44 0.52 6.31
C LEU A 299 -12.35 1.05 4.89
N LEU A 300 -11.22 1.69 4.61
CA LEU A 300 -10.87 2.19 3.28
C LEU A 300 -9.49 1.69 2.86
N GLY A 301 -9.28 1.50 1.55
CA GLY A 301 -7.94 1.27 1.01
C GLY A 301 -7.91 0.63 -0.37
N TRP A 302 -6.92 -0.21 -0.63
CA TRP A 302 -6.74 -0.90 -1.92
C TRP A 302 -6.78 -2.41 -1.76
N ASN A 303 -7.43 -3.09 -2.68
CA ASN A 303 -7.54 -4.54 -2.69
C ASN A 303 -7.46 -5.05 -4.14
N PHE A 304 -6.96 -6.25 -4.35
CA PHE A 304 -6.78 -6.83 -5.69
C PHE A 304 -8.09 -7.27 -6.35
N PHE A 305 -9.12 -7.51 -5.54
CA PHE A 305 -10.43 -8.07 -5.92
C PHE A 305 -11.55 -7.02 -5.91
N GLN A 306 -11.31 -5.80 -5.46
CA GLN A 306 -12.37 -4.77 -5.31
C GLN A 306 -13.09 -4.41 -6.61
N ASP A 307 -12.50 -4.73 -7.77
CA ASP A 307 -13.03 -4.45 -9.09
C ASP A 307 -13.59 -5.70 -9.79
N MET A 308 -13.47 -6.86 -9.15
CA MET A 308 -13.96 -8.14 -9.67
C MET A 308 -15.44 -8.32 -9.29
N PRO A 309 -16.35 -8.56 -10.26
CA PRO A 309 -17.79 -8.68 -9.99
C PRO A 309 -18.15 -9.70 -8.91
N GLU A 310 -17.38 -10.79 -8.80
CA GLU A 310 -17.59 -11.87 -7.85
C GLU A 310 -17.36 -11.44 -6.39
N TYR A 311 -16.53 -10.40 -6.18
CA TYR A 311 -16.10 -9.96 -4.86
C TYR A 311 -16.52 -8.53 -4.51
N SER A 312 -16.99 -7.74 -5.47
CA SER A 312 -17.36 -6.33 -5.29
C SER A 312 -18.72 -6.12 -4.60
N ALA A 313 -19.46 -7.18 -4.28
CA ALA A 313 -20.77 -7.08 -3.63
C ALA A 313 -20.65 -6.42 -2.23
N GLY A 314 -21.34 -5.29 -2.04
CA GLY A 314 -21.28 -4.51 -0.81
C GLY A 314 -19.93 -3.80 -0.58
N VAL A 315 -19.13 -3.62 -1.64
CA VAL A 315 -17.89 -2.84 -1.62
C VAL A 315 -18.18 -1.49 -2.27
N GLY A 316 -18.15 -0.42 -1.48
CA GLY A 316 -18.23 0.94 -1.99
C GLY A 316 -16.91 1.40 -2.59
N ARG A 317 -16.91 2.56 -3.26
CA ARG A 317 -15.70 3.21 -3.76
C ARG A 317 -15.66 4.68 -3.42
N GLU A 318 -14.48 5.15 -3.03
CA GLU A 318 -14.16 6.57 -3.00
C GLU A 318 -13.83 7.10 -4.40
N PRO A 319 -13.97 8.42 -4.64
CA PRO A 319 -13.53 9.04 -5.90
C PRO A 319 -12.05 8.81 -6.23
N CYS A 320 -11.19 8.61 -5.22
CA CYS A 320 -9.78 8.27 -5.43
C CYS A 320 -9.51 6.79 -5.74
N GLY A 321 -10.57 5.98 -5.85
CA GLY A 321 -10.49 4.55 -6.16
C GLY A 321 -10.41 3.63 -4.95
N TYR A 322 -10.26 4.16 -3.72
CA TYR A 322 -10.21 3.32 -2.54
C TYR A 322 -11.51 2.53 -2.37
N PHE A 323 -11.41 1.25 -2.00
CA PHE A 323 -12.57 0.52 -1.52
C PHE A 323 -13.13 1.19 -0.27
N VAL A 324 -14.43 1.02 -0.03
CA VAL A 324 -15.11 1.37 1.22
C VAL A 324 -15.86 0.12 1.67
N ARG A 325 -15.52 -0.42 2.83
CA ARG A 325 -16.08 -1.70 3.30
C ARG A 325 -16.54 -1.61 4.75
N GLU A 326 -17.84 -1.81 4.94
CA GLU A 326 -18.47 -2.13 6.23
C GLU A 326 -18.51 -3.65 6.43
N GLY A 327 -18.76 -4.13 7.65
CA GLY A 327 -18.87 -5.57 7.94
C GLY A 327 -17.61 -6.36 7.60
N TRP A 328 -16.45 -5.69 7.55
CA TRP A 328 -15.19 -6.28 7.13
C TRP A 328 -14.69 -7.32 8.13
N TYR A 329 -14.96 -7.16 9.43
CA TYR A 329 -14.49 -8.11 10.45
C TYR A 329 -15.28 -9.42 10.41
N GLU A 330 -16.58 -9.32 10.19
CA GLU A 330 -17.53 -10.43 10.14
C GLU A 330 -17.44 -11.20 8.81
N HIS A 331 -16.79 -10.62 7.79
CA HIS A 331 -16.53 -11.30 6.54
C HIS A 331 -15.79 -12.64 6.79
N PRO A 332 -16.26 -13.76 6.21
CA PRO A 332 -15.76 -15.10 6.55
C PRO A 332 -14.30 -15.31 6.18
N TYR A 333 -13.79 -14.59 5.18
CA TYR A 333 -12.39 -14.67 4.75
C TYR A 333 -11.47 -13.68 5.46
N THR A 334 -12.00 -12.73 6.22
CA THR A 334 -11.13 -11.88 7.05
C THR A 334 -10.50 -12.76 8.11
N VAL A 335 -9.16 -12.83 8.13
CA VAL A 335 -8.42 -13.70 9.05
C VAL A 335 -7.39 -12.94 9.89
N ALA A 336 -6.77 -11.88 9.34
CA ALA A 336 -5.68 -11.18 10.02
C ALA A 336 -5.46 -9.75 9.54
N ILE A 337 -4.69 -8.99 10.33
CA ILE A 337 -4.04 -7.75 9.93
C ILE A 337 -2.56 -7.74 10.33
N LEU A 338 -1.74 -7.04 9.55
CA LEU A 338 -0.32 -6.78 9.81
C LEU A 338 -0.08 -5.27 9.91
N ALA A 339 0.37 -4.84 11.09
CA ALA A 339 0.85 -3.50 11.36
C ALA A 339 2.37 -3.43 11.26
N LEU A 340 2.93 -2.54 10.43
CA LEU A 340 4.37 -2.44 10.10
C LEU A 340 5.23 -1.61 11.07
N GLY A 341 4.66 -1.16 12.19
CA GLY A 341 5.37 -0.56 13.33
C GLY A 341 6.40 0.53 12.98
N GLU A 342 7.41 0.68 13.84
CA GLU A 342 8.53 1.61 13.63
C GLU A 342 9.72 0.91 12.96
N LEU A 343 10.51 1.69 12.22
CA LEU A 343 11.80 1.24 11.68
C LEU A 343 12.74 0.91 12.84
N ARG A 344 13.39 -0.25 12.77
CA ARG A 344 14.41 -0.67 13.72
C ARG A 344 15.78 -0.17 13.27
N ASN A 345 16.72 -0.13 14.20
CA ASN A 345 18.07 0.40 13.96
C ASN A 345 19.07 -0.68 13.48
N ASP A 346 18.67 -1.95 13.47
CA ASP A 346 19.42 -3.04 12.86
C ASP A 346 19.28 -2.99 11.34
N ALA A 347 20.39 -2.91 10.61
CA ALA A 347 20.36 -3.10 9.17
C ALA A 347 20.28 -4.61 8.87
N PRO A 348 19.56 -5.03 7.81
CA PRO A 348 19.72 -6.38 7.27
C PRO A 348 21.20 -6.60 6.94
N ASP A 349 21.81 -7.63 7.51
CA ASP A 349 23.22 -7.94 7.29
C ASP A 349 23.41 -8.91 6.11
N LYS A 350 24.67 -9.28 5.84
CA LYS A 350 24.98 -10.27 4.80
C LYS A 350 24.45 -11.67 5.13
N ASP A 351 24.20 -11.97 6.40
CA ASP A 351 23.67 -13.27 6.83
C ASP A 351 22.21 -13.42 6.40
N MET A 352 21.47 -12.32 6.23
CA MET A 352 20.12 -12.31 5.64
C MET A 352 20.08 -12.93 4.23
N LEU A 353 21.13 -12.75 3.41
CA LEU A 353 21.18 -13.35 2.07
C LEU A 353 21.35 -14.87 2.16
N PHE A 354 22.25 -15.34 3.02
CA PHE A 354 22.42 -16.77 3.27
C PHE A 354 21.17 -17.39 3.89
N ASP A 355 20.53 -16.71 4.85
CA ASP A 355 19.25 -17.12 5.43
C ASP A 355 18.17 -17.23 4.35
N THR A 356 18.04 -16.22 3.48
CA THR A 356 17.05 -16.21 2.39
C THR A 356 17.27 -17.36 1.41
N LEU A 357 18.53 -17.64 1.03
CA LEU A 357 18.86 -18.77 0.15
C LEU A 357 18.61 -20.13 0.82
N THR A 358 18.90 -20.24 2.12
CA THR A 358 18.63 -21.46 2.90
C THR A 358 17.12 -21.69 3.01
N TYR A 359 16.36 -20.62 3.28
CA TYR A 359 14.91 -20.66 3.33
C TYR A 359 14.28 -20.99 1.97
N ALA A 360 14.87 -20.51 0.87
CA ALA A 360 14.46 -20.88 -0.48
C ALA A 360 14.57 -22.40 -0.71
N LEU A 361 15.69 -23.01 -0.31
CA LEU A 361 15.88 -24.47 -0.41
C LEU A 361 14.85 -25.22 0.43
N ASP A 362 14.64 -24.79 1.68
CA ASP A 362 13.64 -25.37 2.57
C ASP A 362 12.21 -25.31 1.98
N ILE A 363 11.81 -24.20 1.35
CA ILE A 363 10.52 -24.09 0.65
C ILE A 363 10.46 -25.05 -0.55
N MET A 364 11.50 -25.10 -1.38
CA MET A 364 11.52 -25.93 -2.59
C MET A 364 11.56 -27.43 -2.27
N GLU A 365 12.14 -27.83 -1.13
CA GLU A 365 12.22 -29.22 -0.69
C GLU A 365 10.98 -29.67 0.12
N THR A 366 10.22 -28.74 0.69
CA THR A 366 8.99 -29.03 1.44
C THR A 366 7.97 -29.73 0.52
N GLN A 367 7.56 -30.95 0.87
CA GLN A 367 6.71 -31.78 0.00
C GLN A 367 5.21 -31.47 0.14
N GLU A 368 4.76 -31.07 1.33
CA GLU A 368 3.35 -30.82 1.61
C GLU A 368 3.18 -29.70 2.64
N VAL A 369 2.20 -28.82 2.41
CA VAL A 369 1.78 -27.79 3.36
C VAL A 369 0.25 -27.72 3.38
N HIS A 370 -0.35 -27.86 4.57
CA HIS A 370 -1.81 -27.78 4.77
C HIS A 370 -2.63 -28.67 3.83
N GLY A 371 -2.14 -29.88 3.52
CA GLY A 371 -2.80 -30.83 2.60
C GLY A 371 -2.65 -30.49 1.11
N ARG A 372 -1.79 -29.53 0.76
CA ARG A 372 -1.40 -29.19 -0.61
C ARG A 372 0.00 -29.71 -0.89
N ALA A 373 0.24 -30.21 -2.09
CA ALA A 373 1.59 -30.50 -2.53
C ALA A 373 2.40 -29.20 -2.61
N ALA A 374 3.65 -29.24 -2.19
CA ALA A 374 4.52 -28.08 -2.10
C ALA A 374 5.89 -28.34 -2.74
N GLY A 375 6.62 -27.27 -3.04
CA GLY A 375 7.98 -27.35 -3.57
C GLY A 375 8.06 -28.19 -4.85
N PHE A 376 9.05 -29.06 -4.96
CA PHE A 376 9.18 -29.96 -6.11
C PHE A 376 8.01 -30.94 -6.27
N ALA A 377 7.39 -31.39 -5.16
CA ALA A 377 6.24 -32.30 -5.24
C ALA A 377 5.00 -31.63 -5.84
N ALA A 378 4.89 -30.29 -5.75
CA ALA A 378 3.83 -29.55 -6.41
C ALA A 378 3.91 -29.67 -7.94
N TYR A 379 5.13 -29.74 -8.52
CA TYR A 379 5.30 -29.96 -9.96
C TYR A 379 4.80 -31.33 -10.39
N ASP A 380 5.15 -32.37 -9.64
CA ASP A 380 4.71 -33.74 -9.94
C ASP A 380 3.18 -33.83 -9.85
N ALA A 381 2.58 -33.27 -8.79
CA ALA A 381 1.13 -33.26 -8.60
C ALA A 381 0.40 -32.44 -9.68
N TRP A 382 0.99 -31.32 -10.12
CA TRP A 382 0.48 -30.53 -11.24
C TRP A 382 0.54 -31.28 -12.57
N ALA A 383 1.68 -31.93 -12.86
CA ALA A 383 1.86 -32.72 -14.08
C ALA A 383 0.86 -33.90 -14.11
N ASP A 384 0.68 -34.60 -13.00
CA ASP A 384 -0.32 -35.66 -12.86
C ASP A 384 -1.74 -35.12 -13.08
N ALA A 385 -2.04 -33.91 -12.58
CA ALA A 385 -3.34 -33.28 -12.80
C ALA A 385 -3.63 -33.00 -14.27
N LEU A 386 -2.63 -32.61 -15.06
CA LEU A 386 -2.76 -32.39 -16.50
C LEU A 386 -3.03 -33.67 -17.30
N LEU A 387 -2.56 -34.82 -16.81
CA LEU A 387 -2.71 -36.11 -17.48
C LEU A 387 -4.08 -36.77 -17.22
N ARG A 388 -4.88 -36.25 -16.28
CA ARG A 388 -6.22 -36.78 -15.98
C ARG A 388 -7.21 -36.42 -17.09
N GLU A 389 -7.51 -37.35 -18.00
CA GLU A 389 -8.49 -37.12 -19.07
C GLU A 389 -9.90 -36.75 -18.56
N SER A 390 -10.29 -37.20 -17.36
CA SER A 390 -11.54 -36.79 -16.72
C SER A 390 -11.58 -35.29 -16.41
N GLU A 391 -10.41 -34.68 -16.20
CA GLU A 391 -10.23 -33.24 -16.08
C GLU A 391 -10.17 -32.57 -17.45
N PHE A 392 -10.25 -33.23 -18.60
CA PHE A 392 -10.29 -32.57 -19.91
C PHE A 392 -11.23 -33.30 -20.88
N PRO A 393 -12.51 -33.50 -20.51
CA PRO A 393 -13.42 -34.31 -21.29
C PRO A 393 -13.69 -33.66 -22.66
N LYS A 394 -13.92 -34.49 -23.67
CA LYS A 394 -14.32 -34.03 -25.00
C LYS A 394 -15.63 -33.23 -24.90
N GLY A 395 -15.61 -31.97 -25.35
CA GLY A 395 -16.76 -31.06 -25.24
C GLY A 395 -16.82 -30.26 -23.94
N ALA A 396 -15.72 -30.23 -23.17
CA ALA A 396 -15.55 -29.37 -22.00
C ALA A 396 -16.01 -27.91 -22.26
N PRO A 397 -16.89 -27.34 -21.42
CA PRO A 397 -17.30 -25.95 -21.55
C PRO A 397 -16.12 -24.99 -21.37
N LEU A 398 -16.08 -23.92 -22.17
CA LEU A 398 -14.99 -22.94 -22.18
C LEU A 398 -14.69 -22.32 -20.80
N PRO A 399 -15.68 -21.95 -19.95
CA PRO A 399 -15.39 -21.43 -18.61
C PRO A 399 -14.56 -22.37 -17.73
N MET A 400 -14.81 -23.67 -17.80
CA MET A 400 -14.06 -24.68 -17.05
C MET A 400 -12.61 -24.80 -17.56
N LEU A 401 -12.40 -24.72 -18.88
CA LEU A 401 -11.05 -24.69 -19.45
C LEU A 401 -10.30 -23.40 -19.08
N MET A 402 -11.01 -22.27 -19.02
CA MET A 402 -10.45 -21.00 -18.60
C MET A 402 -10.03 -21.02 -17.13
N GLU A 403 -10.85 -21.58 -16.24
CA GLU A 403 -10.50 -21.77 -14.83
C GLU A 403 -9.19 -22.54 -14.66
N ARG A 404 -9.02 -23.63 -15.40
CA ARG A 404 -7.78 -24.44 -15.37
C ARG A 404 -6.59 -23.68 -15.89
N LEU A 405 -6.76 -22.93 -16.98
CA LEU A 405 -5.72 -22.07 -17.52
C LEU A 405 -5.30 -20.99 -16.51
N MET A 406 -6.26 -20.37 -15.80
CA MET A 406 -5.97 -19.40 -14.75
C MET A 406 -5.22 -20.03 -13.58
N CYS A 407 -5.67 -21.19 -13.07
CA CYS A 407 -4.99 -21.89 -11.98
C CYS A 407 -3.54 -22.26 -12.34
N GLN A 408 -3.27 -22.55 -13.61
CA GLN A 408 -1.92 -22.78 -14.13
C GLN A 408 -1.10 -21.50 -14.19
N ALA A 409 -1.68 -20.41 -14.67
CA ALA A 409 -1.02 -19.10 -14.71
C ALA A 409 -0.69 -18.57 -13.30
N ASP A 410 -1.48 -18.94 -12.30
CA ASP A 410 -1.21 -18.64 -10.88
C ASP A 410 -0.09 -19.51 -10.29
N ALA A 411 0.14 -20.70 -10.84
CA ALA A 411 1.15 -21.64 -10.32
C ALA A 411 2.56 -21.44 -10.88
N VAL A 412 2.72 -20.69 -11.99
CA VAL A 412 3.97 -20.63 -12.80
C VAL A 412 4.55 -19.22 -12.89
#